data_AF-A0A9D4PUK8-F1
#
_entry.id   AF-A0A9D4PUK8-F1
#
_cell.length_a   1.000
_cell.length_b   1.000
_cell.length_c   1.000
_cell.angle_alpha   90.00
_cell.angle_beta   90.00
_cell.angle_gamma   90.00
#
_symmetry.space_group_name_H-M   'P 1'
#
loop_
_entity.id
_entity.type
_entity.pdbx_description
1 polymer ?
#
loop_
_entity_poly.entity_id
_entity_poly.type
_entity_poly.pdbx_seq_one_letter_code
_entity_poly.pdbx_strand_id
1 'polypeptide(L)'
;MSKWSSACEISSVYSFITRRIVFTVIQFRDCLVLVAKALDAVANWKELQSAAKARTLRVAVGDGEFVMAIVCLSDLLAHTLPLSRLYQKECVDQAVALADELETELRLPRITKRQSYRSNTPALDPESFYRTP
;
A
#
# COMPACT_ATOMS: atom_id res chain seq x y z
N MET A 1 21.88 11.61 18.36
CA MET A 1 21.47 11.94 16.98
C MET A 1 20.77 10.80 16.21
N SER A 2 20.47 9.63 16.79
CA SER A 2 19.93 8.47 16.03
C SER A 2 18.40 8.31 15.96
N LYS A 3 17.63 8.92 16.87
CA LYS A 3 16.17 8.65 16.98
C LYS A 3 15.31 9.31 15.90
N TRP A 4 15.74 10.46 15.37
CA TRP A 4 14.92 11.27 14.46
C TRP A 4 14.99 10.82 12.99
N SER A 5 16.11 10.26 12.56
CA SER A 5 16.27 9.73 11.19
C SER A 5 15.35 8.53 10.94
N SER A 6 15.17 7.66 11.94
CA SER A 6 14.30 6.50 11.84
C SER A 6 12.82 6.89 11.73
N ALA A 7 12.37 7.95 12.42
CA ALA A 7 10.96 8.36 12.43
C ALA A 7 10.45 8.82 11.04
N CYS A 8 11.29 9.51 10.26
CA CYS A 8 10.93 9.94 8.91
C CYS A 8 11.02 8.82 7.86
N GLU A 9 11.99 7.91 7.98
CA GLU A 9 12.03 6.71 7.12
C GLU A 9 10.80 5.82 7.37
N ILE A 10 10.42 5.64 8.64
CA ILE A 10 9.19 4.98 9.04
C ILE A 10 7.99 5.70 8.41
N SER A 11 7.85 7.01 8.55
CA SER A 11 6.73 7.78 7.96
C SER A 11 6.61 7.62 6.43
N SER A 12 7.73 7.62 5.70
CA SER A 12 7.77 7.41 4.24
C SER A 12 7.35 5.99 3.84
N VAL A 13 7.86 4.98 4.56
CA VAL A 13 7.51 3.57 4.35
C VAL A 13 6.04 3.32 4.67
N TYR A 14 5.52 3.87 5.77
CA TYR A 14 4.10 3.78 6.12
C TYR A 14 3.22 4.46 5.07
N SER A 15 3.54 5.69 4.64
CA SER A 15 2.80 6.36 3.57
C SER A 15 2.79 5.55 2.26
N PHE A 16 3.92 4.91 1.90
CA PHE A 16 4.02 4.06 0.72
C PHE A 16 3.21 2.76 0.85
N ILE A 17 3.31 2.08 1.99
CA ILE A 17 2.57 0.85 2.29
C ILE A 17 1.07 1.15 2.34
N THR A 18 0.65 2.20 3.04
CA THR A 18 -0.74 2.66 3.10
C THR A 18 -1.25 2.95 1.70
N ARG A 19 -0.52 3.70 0.88
CA ARG A 19 -0.95 3.99 -0.50
C ARG A 19 -1.13 2.73 -1.35
N ARG A 20 -0.23 1.74 -1.23
CA ARG A 20 -0.35 0.47 -1.96
C ARG A 20 -1.53 -0.36 -1.49
N ILE A 21 -1.71 -0.53 -0.18
CA ILE A 21 -2.82 -1.31 0.40
C ILE A 21 -4.16 -0.68 0.01
N VAL A 22 -4.29 0.64 0.18
CA VAL A 22 -5.50 1.39 -0.20
C VAL A 22 -5.82 1.19 -1.68
N PHE A 23 -4.83 1.35 -2.56
CA PHE A 23 -5.02 1.14 -3.99
C PHE A 23 -5.49 -0.27 -4.34
N THR A 24 -4.86 -1.30 -3.76
CA THR A 24 -5.22 -2.70 -4.05
C THR A 24 -6.63 -3.06 -3.58
N VAL A 25 -7.07 -2.55 -2.42
CA VAL A 25 -8.40 -2.85 -1.89
C VAL A 25 -9.48 -2.15 -2.72
N ILE A 26 -9.27 -0.88 -3.09
CA ILE A 26 -10.18 -0.13 -3.97
C ILE A 26 -10.27 -0.81 -5.34
N GLN A 27 -9.12 -1.20 -5.91
CA GLN A 27 -9.10 -1.92 -7.19
C GLN A 27 -9.87 -3.25 -7.12
N PHE A 28 -9.70 -4.01 -6.03
CA PHE A 28 -10.45 -5.25 -5.85
C PHE A 28 -11.96 -5.02 -5.75
N ARG A 29 -12.39 -4.00 -4.99
CA ARG A 29 -13.81 -3.58 -4.92
C ARG A 29 -14.36 -3.27 -6.30
N ASP A 30 -13.63 -2.50 -7.10
CA ASP A 30 -14.10 -2.07 -8.42
C ASP A 30 -14.16 -3.26 -9.41
N CYS A 31 -13.28 -4.23 -9.24
CA CYS A 31 -13.30 -5.48 -10.01
C CYS A 31 -14.34 -6.51 -9.54
N LEU A 32 -14.98 -6.31 -8.38
CA LEU A 32 -15.86 -7.32 -7.77
C LEU A 32 -17.01 -7.73 -8.70
N VAL A 33 -17.58 -6.78 -9.44
CA VAL A 33 -18.64 -7.02 -10.42
C VAL A 33 -18.16 -7.91 -11.57
N LEU A 34 -16.93 -7.70 -12.05
CA LEU A 34 -16.32 -8.52 -13.09
C LEU A 34 -16.02 -9.93 -12.59
N VAL A 35 -15.53 -10.05 -11.36
CA VAL A 35 -15.31 -11.34 -10.69
C VAL A 35 -16.63 -12.10 -10.57
N ALA A 36 -17.70 -11.46 -10.11
CA ALA A 36 -19.01 -12.09 -9.99
C ALA A 36 -19.55 -12.60 -11.34
N LYS A 37 -19.39 -11.81 -12.42
CA LYS A 37 -19.76 -12.23 -13.78
C LYS A 37 -18.94 -13.41 -14.28
N ALA A 38 -17.63 -13.40 -14.05
CA ALA A 38 -16.75 -14.50 -14.43
C ALA A 38 -17.12 -15.78 -13.67
N LEU A 39 -17.38 -15.68 -12.37
CA LEU A 39 -17.84 -16.82 -11.56
C LEU A 39 -19.18 -17.37 -12.04
N ASP A 40 -20.09 -16.52 -12.51
CA ASP A 40 -21.36 -16.96 -13.09
C ASP A 40 -21.18 -17.74 -14.39
N ALA A 41 -20.22 -17.34 -15.23
CA ALA A 41 -19.87 -18.09 -16.43
C ALA A 41 -19.28 -19.47 -16.08
N VAL A 42 -18.37 -19.54 -15.11
CA VAL A 42 -17.75 -20.80 -14.64
C VAL A 42 -18.78 -21.71 -13.95
N ALA A 43 -19.74 -21.12 -13.23
CA ALA A 43 -20.82 -21.85 -12.55
C ALA A 43 -21.74 -22.65 -13.51
N ASN A 44 -21.69 -22.35 -14.81
CA ASN A 44 -22.46 -23.03 -15.86
C ASN A 44 -21.63 -24.04 -16.68
N TRP A 45 -20.37 -24.27 -16.32
CA TRP A 45 -19.54 -25.28 -16.98
C TRP A 45 -20.05 -26.70 -16.71
N LYS A 46 -19.80 -27.61 -17.67
CA LYS A 46 -20.11 -29.04 -17.52
C LYS A 46 -19.29 -29.72 -16.43
N GLU A 47 -18.09 -29.22 -16.15
CA GLU A 47 -17.22 -29.75 -15.11
C GLU A 47 -17.78 -29.40 -13.73
N LEU A 48 -18.35 -30.40 -13.05
CA LEU A 48 -19.12 -30.21 -11.83
C LEU A 48 -18.31 -29.59 -10.68
N GLN A 49 -17.04 -29.97 -10.54
CA GLN A 49 -16.20 -29.54 -9.43
C GLN A 49 -15.86 -28.05 -9.51
N SER A 50 -15.44 -27.58 -10.69
CA SER A 50 -15.15 -26.17 -10.93
C SER A 50 -16.42 -25.31 -10.85
N ALA A 51 -17.53 -25.79 -11.44
CA ALA A 51 -18.81 -25.10 -11.39
C ALA A 51 -19.35 -24.96 -9.97
N ALA A 52 -19.27 -26.02 -9.15
CA ALA A 52 -19.72 -25.98 -7.75
C ALA A 52 -18.90 -24.99 -6.92
N LYS A 53 -17.56 -25.01 -7.03
CA LYS A 53 -16.68 -24.05 -6.35
C LYS A 53 -16.96 -22.61 -6.77
N ALA A 54 -17.20 -22.37 -8.07
CA ALA A 54 -17.55 -21.05 -8.58
C ALA A 54 -18.89 -20.55 -8.03
N ARG A 55 -19.90 -21.43 -7.88
CA ARG A 55 -21.18 -21.08 -7.24
C ARG A 55 -21.00 -20.70 -5.78
N THR A 56 -20.27 -21.50 -5.01
CA THR A 56 -19.99 -21.21 -3.60
C THR A 56 -19.28 -19.86 -3.45
N LEU A 57 -18.25 -19.62 -4.27
CA LEU A 57 -17.51 -18.36 -4.22
C LEU A 57 -18.35 -17.17 -4.68
N ARG A 58 -19.20 -17.34 -5.70
CA ARG A 58 -20.12 -16.30 -6.18
C ARG A 58 -21.10 -15.88 -5.07
N VAL A 59 -21.66 -16.86 -4.35
CA VAL A 59 -22.56 -16.59 -3.22
C VAL A 59 -21.80 -15.85 -2.11
N ALA A 60 -20.59 -16.30 -1.75
CA ALA A 60 -19.80 -15.67 -0.70
C ALA A 60 -19.38 -14.21 -1.04
N VAL A 61 -18.97 -13.95 -2.27
CA VAL A 61 -18.57 -12.60 -2.72
C VAL A 61 -19.78 -11.68 -2.95
N GLY A 62 -20.95 -12.25 -3.23
CA GLY A 62 -22.22 -11.52 -3.33
C GLY A 62 -22.98 -11.39 -2.02
N ASP A 63 -22.45 -11.94 -0.93
CA ASP A 63 -23.08 -11.86 0.38
C ASP A 63 -23.12 -10.41 0.90
N GLY A 64 -24.23 -10.03 1.51
CA GLY A 64 -24.46 -8.66 1.96
C GLY A 64 -23.43 -8.21 3.01
N GLU A 65 -23.04 -9.09 3.93
CA GLU A 65 -22.05 -8.76 4.96
C GLU A 65 -20.67 -8.57 4.33
N PHE A 66 -20.30 -9.42 3.37
CA PHE A 66 -19.06 -9.28 2.62
C PHE A 66 -19.01 -7.97 1.82
N VAL A 67 -20.09 -7.65 1.08
CA VAL A 67 -20.18 -6.43 0.26
C VAL A 67 -20.13 -5.18 1.15
N MET A 68 -20.85 -5.19 2.28
CA MET A 68 -20.78 -4.10 3.25
C MET A 68 -19.37 -3.95 3.82
N ALA A 69 -18.72 -5.06 4.20
CA ALA A 69 -17.37 -5.05 4.74
C ALA A 69 -16.36 -4.45 3.76
N ILE A 70 -16.38 -4.84 2.47
CA ILE A 70 -15.42 -4.32 1.48
C ILE A 70 -15.68 -2.84 1.15
N VAL A 71 -16.93 -2.39 1.15
CA VAL A 71 -17.27 -0.97 0.96
C VAL A 71 -16.78 -0.15 2.16
N CYS A 72 -17.13 -0.54 3.38
CA CYS A 72 -16.68 0.14 4.60
C CYS A 72 -15.15 0.16 4.71
N LEU A 73 -14.48 -0.95 4.35
CA LEU A 73 -13.02 -1.02 4.35
C LEU A 73 -12.43 -0.06 3.31
N SER A 74 -13.00 0.00 2.10
CA SER A 74 -12.54 0.90 1.04
C SER A 74 -12.68 2.37 1.45
N ASP A 75 -13.81 2.72 2.05
CA ASP A 75 -14.08 4.08 2.54
C ASP A 75 -13.12 4.45 3.67
N LEU A 76 -12.95 3.57 4.66
CA LEU A 76 -12.00 3.78 5.76
C LEU A 76 -10.57 3.97 5.24
N LEU A 77 -10.14 3.08 4.33
CA LEU A 77 -8.82 3.13 3.73
C LEU A 77 -8.60 4.41 2.91
N ALA A 78 -9.62 4.92 2.20
CA ALA A 78 -9.53 6.20 1.50
C ALA A 78 -9.20 7.38 2.46
N HIS A 79 -9.59 7.28 3.74
CA HIS A 79 -9.36 8.28 4.77
C HIS A 79 -8.03 8.09 5.52
N THR A 80 -7.43 6.89 5.48
CA THR A 80 -6.16 6.63 6.20
C THR A 80 -4.98 7.45 5.68
N LEU A 81 -4.88 7.70 4.37
CA LEU A 81 -3.80 8.51 3.78
C LEU A 81 -3.87 10.00 4.21
N PRO A 82 -5.01 10.70 4.08
CA PRO A 82 -5.09 12.09 4.56
C PRO A 82 -4.89 12.17 6.07
N LEU A 83 -5.42 11.23 6.86
CA LEU A 83 -5.17 11.18 8.30
C LEU A 83 -3.67 10.99 8.61
N SER A 84 -3.01 10.04 7.94
CA SER A 84 -1.57 9.81 8.12
C SER A 84 -0.76 11.08 7.83
N ARG A 85 -1.11 11.82 6.77
CA ARG A 85 -0.46 13.11 6.44
C ARG A 85 -0.75 14.19 7.48
N LEU A 86 -1.98 14.26 8.00
CA LEU A 86 -2.36 15.21 9.04
C LEU A 86 -1.53 15.01 10.30
N TYR A 87 -1.45 13.77 10.80
CA TYR A 87 -0.64 13.44 11.98
C TYR A 87 0.86 13.63 11.75
N GLN A 88 1.36 13.33 10.54
CA GLN A 88 2.75 13.61 10.19
C GLN A 88 3.04 15.12 10.19
N LYS A 89 2.11 15.95 9.71
CA LYS A 89 2.25 17.40 9.72
C LYS A 89 2.35 17.92 11.16
N GLU A 90 1.43 17.52 12.05
CA GLU A 90 1.46 17.94 13.46
C GLU A 90 2.77 17.53 14.15
N CYS A 91 3.27 16.32 13.87
CA CYS A 91 4.55 15.84 14.40
C CYS A 91 5.74 16.68 13.91
N VAL A 92 5.75 17.06 12.62
CA VAL A 92 6.80 17.94 12.07
C VAL A 92 6.70 19.34 12.67
N ASP A 93 5.50 19.92 12.78
CA ASP A 93 5.29 21.26 13.34
C ASP A 93 5.77 21.32 14.81
N GLN A 94 5.50 20.28 15.60
CA GLN A 94 6.03 20.15 16.97
C GLN A 94 7.56 20.03 17.00
N ALA A 95 8.15 19.25 16.10
CA ALA A 95 9.60 19.10 16.00
C ALA A 95 10.30 20.40 15.59
N VAL A 96 9.67 21.21 14.74
CA VAL A 96 10.16 22.55 14.37
C VAL A 96 10.16 23.48 15.57
N ALA A 97 9.05 23.55 16.33
CA ALA A 97 8.96 24.39 17.51
C ALA A 97 10.02 24.05 18.58
N LEU A 98 10.25 22.76 18.82
CA LEU A 98 11.30 22.27 19.73
C LEU A 98 12.71 22.60 19.24
N ALA A 99 12.96 22.55 17.93
CA ALA A 99 14.26 22.86 17.36
C ALA A 99 14.60 24.36 17.47
N ASP A 100 13.60 25.22 17.28
CA ASP A 100 13.70 26.67 17.48
C ASP A 100 14.01 27.01 18.95
N GLU A 101 13.33 26.37 19.90
CA GLU A 101 13.58 26.55 21.36
C GLU A 101 15.00 26.12 21.75
N LEU A 102 15.54 25.09 21.11
CA LEU A 102 16.87 24.54 21.40
C LEU A 102 17.99 25.22 20.58
N GLU A 103 17.67 26.23 19.76
CA GLU A 103 18.60 26.87 18.82
C GLU A 103 19.34 25.85 17.92
N THR A 104 18.66 24.76 17.56
CA THR A 104 19.22 23.68 16.73
C THR A 104 18.60 23.68 15.35
N GLU A 105 19.42 23.47 14.31
CA GLU A 105 18.92 23.32 12.94
C GLU A 105 18.19 21.97 12.78
N LEU A 106 16.87 22.00 12.59
CA LEU A 106 16.09 20.80 12.25
C LEU A 106 16.39 20.37 10.80
N ARG A 107 17.29 19.40 10.62
CA ARG A 107 17.50 18.79 9.31
C ARG A 107 16.43 17.74 9.03
N LEU A 108 15.37 18.16 8.34
CA LEU A 108 14.39 17.23 7.77
C LEU A 108 15.12 16.31 6.78
N PRO A 109 15.04 14.98 6.94
CA PRO A 109 15.61 14.07 5.95
C PRO A 109 14.92 14.34 4.62
N ARG A 110 15.74 14.66 3.63
CA ARG A 110 15.31 15.01 2.28
C ARG A 110 14.45 13.85 1.76
N ILE A 111 13.16 14.09 1.52
CA ILE A 111 12.29 13.16 0.79
C ILE A 111 12.95 13.00 -0.57
N THR A 112 13.70 11.90 -0.73
CA THR A 112 14.64 11.76 -1.82
C THR A 112 13.89 11.73 -3.14
N LYS A 113 14.28 12.61 -4.08
CA LYS A 113 14.18 12.22 -5.49
C LYS A 113 14.83 10.85 -5.60
N ARG A 114 14.13 9.88 -6.19
CA ARG A 114 14.63 8.53 -6.50
C ARG A 114 16.11 8.64 -6.85
N GLN A 115 17.00 7.94 -6.14
CA GLN A 115 18.43 7.96 -6.45
C GLN A 115 18.60 7.42 -7.88
N SER A 116 18.68 8.31 -8.87
CA SER A 116 18.77 7.98 -10.30
C SER A 116 20.18 7.57 -10.70
N TYR A 117 21.14 7.76 -9.81
CA TYR A 117 22.55 7.47 -10.04
C TYR A 117 23.09 6.66 -8.86
N ARG A 118 22.75 5.38 -8.81
CA ARG A 118 23.67 4.39 -8.24
C ARG A 118 24.65 4.04 -9.35
N SER A 119 25.94 3.98 -9.02
CA SER A 119 26.90 3.28 -9.87
C SER A 119 26.51 1.80 -9.84
N ASN A 120 25.63 1.39 -10.75
CA ASN A 120 25.42 -0.04 -11.00
C ASN A 120 26.77 -0.57 -11.44
N THR A 121 27.29 -1.58 -10.74
CA THR A 121 28.43 -2.35 -11.24
C THR A 121 28.06 -2.79 -12.65
N PRO A 122 28.85 -2.45 -13.69
CA PRO A 122 28.52 -2.84 -15.05
C PRO A 122 28.56 -4.36 -15.12
N ALA A 123 27.39 -4.98 -15.07
CA ALA A 123 27.20 -6.41 -15.22
C ALA A 123 26.72 -6.64 -16.64
N LEU A 124 27.48 -7.43 -17.40
CA LEU A 124 27.13 -7.80 -18.77
C LEU A 124 25.93 -8.76 -18.80
N ASP A 125 25.67 -9.45 -17.68
CA ASP A 125 24.63 -10.45 -17.52
C ASP A 125 24.02 -10.41 -16.08
N PRO A 126 22.80 -10.92 -15.88
CA PRO A 126 22.15 -10.89 -14.56
C PRO A 126 22.87 -11.72 -13.49
N GLU A 127 23.57 -12.78 -13.86
CA GLU A 127 24.20 -13.71 -12.91
C GLU A 127 25.45 -13.09 -12.26
N SER A 128 26.23 -12.33 -13.03
CA SER A 128 27.39 -11.58 -12.51
C SER A 128 27.01 -10.46 -11.53
N PHE A 129 25.82 -9.88 -11.67
CA PHE A 129 25.32 -8.86 -10.73
C PHE A 129 25.05 -9.42 -9.32
N TYR A 130 24.59 -10.68 -9.20
CA TYR A 130 24.24 -11.29 -7.91
C TYR A 130 25.38 -12.10 -7.26
N ARG A 131 26.54 -12.22 -7.92
CA ARG A 131 27.70 -13.00 -7.45
C ARG A 131 28.92 -12.17 -7.04
N THR A 132 28.79 -10.86 -6.91
CA THR A 132 29.89 -10.03 -6.37
C THR A 132 30.09 -10.38 -4.88
N PRO A 133 31.31 -10.65 -4.40
CA PRO A 133 31.57 -11.01 -3.01
C PRO A 133 31.23 -9.88 -2.02
#